data_AF-A0A380P8D7-F1
#
_entry.id   AF-A0A380P8D7-F1
#
_cell.length_a   1.000
_cell.length_b   1.000
_cell.length_c   1.000
_cell.angle_alpha   90.00
_cell.angle_beta   90.00
_cell.angle_gamma   90.00
#
_symmetry.space_group_name_H-M   'P 1'
#
loop_
_entity.id
_entity.type
_entity.pdbx_description
1 polymer ?
#
loop_
_entity_poly.entity_id
_entity_poly.type
_entity_poly.pdbx_seq_one_letter_code
_entity_poly.pdbx_strand_id
1 'polypeptide(L)'
;MFEYLKGMVTAVMPSYIVVDVAGVGYRIITANPFAFTEQQVATVYVEQIVRDNEQTLYGFQTLDEKTLFQKLLAVSGIGPNQP
;
A
#
# COMPACT_ATOMS: atom_id res chain seq x y z
N MET A 1 4.36 -10.27 -6.48
CA MET A 1 4.71 -9.18 -5.53
C MET A 1 3.51 -8.96 -4.61
N PHE A 2 3.66 -8.44 -3.39
CA PHE A 2 2.66 -8.58 -2.30
C PHE A 2 1.24 -8.16 -2.72
N GLU A 3 0.24 -8.95 -2.31
CA GLU A 3 -1.17 -8.69 -2.66
C GLU A 3 -1.92 -7.97 -1.54
N TYR A 4 -1.60 -8.36 -0.31
CA TYR A 4 -2.06 -7.73 0.92
C TYR A 4 -1.06 -8.01 2.03
N LEU A 5 -1.11 -7.18 3.07
CA LEU A 5 -0.43 -7.39 4.34
C LEU A 5 -1.49 -7.44 5.43
N LYS A 6 -1.36 -8.41 6.34
CA LYS A 6 -2.25 -8.52 7.50
C LYS A 6 -1.40 -8.44 8.76
N GLY A 7 -1.70 -7.46 9.60
CA GLY A 7 -0.87 -7.17 10.77
C GLY A 7 -1.47 -6.08 11.64
N MET A 8 -0.76 -5.73 12.71
CA MET A 8 -1.17 -4.67 13.62
C MET A 8 -0.76 -3.32 13.07
N VAL A 9 -1.68 -2.36 13.01
CA VAL A 9 -1.36 -0.96 12.67
C VAL A 9 -0.64 -0.33 13.86
N THR A 10 0.65 -0.02 13.71
CA THR A 10 1.47 0.54 14.79
C THR A 10 1.56 2.06 14.76
N ALA A 11 1.32 2.68 13.61
CA ALA A 11 1.29 4.13 13.46
C ALA A 11 0.37 4.56 12.30
N VAL A 12 -0.40 5.63 12.50
CA VAL A 12 -1.18 6.30 11.45
C VAL A 12 -0.66 7.73 11.27
N MET A 13 -0.11 8.02 10.10
CA MET A 13 0.44 9.32 9.72
C MET A 13 -0.37 9.94 8.58
N PRO A 14 -0.29 11.26 8.36
CA PRO A 14 -1.10 11.92 7.32
C PRO A 14 -0.89 11.41 5.88
N SER A 15 0.23 10.73 5.59
CA SER A 15 0.56 10.23 4.25
C SER A 15 0.84 8.72 4.18
N TYR A 16 0.91 8.04 5.32
CA TYR A 16 1.24 6.61 5.37
C TYR A 16 0.77 5.98 6.68
N ILE A 17 0.74 4.65 6.69
CA ILE A 17 0.57 3.85 7.90
C ILE A 17 1.79 2.93 8.08
N VAL A 18 1.99 2.46 9.31
CA VAL A 18 2.95 1.39 9.60
C VAL A 18 2.18 0.18 10.08
N VAL A 19 2.44 -0.97 9.44
CA VAL A 19 1.84 -2.25 9.81
C VAL A 19 2.93 -3.21 10.24
N ASP A 20 2.86 -3.70 11.49
CA ASP A 20 3.70 -4.80 11.96
C ASP A 20 3.14 -6.13 11.46
N VAL A 21 3.93 -6.82 10.65
CA VAL A 21 3.66 -8.18 10.20
C VAL A 21 4.79 -9.06 10.71
N ALA A 22 4.48 -9.87 11.73
CA ALA A 22 5.41 -10.81 12.35
C ALA A 22 6.73 -10.17 12.82
N GLY A 23 6.67 -8.97 13.41
CA GLY A 23 7.83 -8.25 13.94
C GLY A 23 8.58 -7.40 12.90
N VAL A 24 8.05 -7.28 11.69
CA VAL A 24 8.58 -6.41 10.63
C VAL A 24 7.60 -5.27 10.38
N GLY A 25 8.07 -4.03 10.56
CA GLY A 25 7.28 -2.83 10.32
C GLY A 25 7.29 -2.40 8.85
N TYR A 26 6.16 -2.55 8.16
CA TYR A 26 5.99 -2.13 6.78
C TYR A 26 5.44 -0.71 6.72
N ARG A 27 6.18 0.19 6.06
CA ARG A 27 5.69 1.53 5.72
C ARG A 27 4.86 1.47 4.45
N ILE A 28 3.59 1.83 4.54
CA ILE A 28 2.63 1.74 3.44
C ILE A 28 2.01 3.11 3.19
N ILE A 29 2.25 3.69 2.02
CA ILE A 29 1.66 4.96 1.58
C ILE A 29 0.18 4.72 1.30
N THR A 30 -0.71 5.56 1.82
CA THR A 30 -2.15 5.41 1.58
C THR A 30 -2.80 6.77 1.41
N ALA A 31 -3.78 6.86 0.51
CA ALA A 31 -4.51 8.10 0.25
C ALA A 31 -5.48 8.44 1.39
N ASN A 32 -5.91 7.44 2.17
CA ASN A 32 -6.80 7.64 3.32
C ASN A 32 -6.28 6.89 4.57
N PRO A 33 -5.21 7.41 5.22
CA PRO A 33 -4.62 6.75 6.40
C PRO A 33 -5.58 6.62 7.58
N PHE A 34 -6.51 7.58 7.72
CA PHE A 34 -7.49 7.61 8.80
C PHE A 34 -8.58 6.52 8.68
N ALA A 35 -8.63 5.81 7.56
CA ALA A 35 -9.42 4.59 7.43
C ALA A 35 -8.87 3.42 8.28
N PHE A 36 -7.62 3.54 8.73
CA PHE A 36 -6.96 2.58 9.62
C PHE A 36 -6.93 3.12 11.05
N THR A 37 -7.02 2.22 12.02
CA THR A 37 -6.97 2.56 13.45
C THR A 37 -5.73 1.94 14.07
N GLU A 38 -4.98 2.75 14.83
CA GLU A 38 -3.81 2.29 15.56
C GLU A 38 -4.17 1.19 16.57
N GLN A 39 -3.21 0.31 16.85
CA GLN A 39 -3.34 -0.86 17.74
C GLN A 39 -4.48 -1.83 17.35
N GLN A 40 -4.94 -1.78 16.10
CA GLN A 40 -5.87 -2.76 15.55
C GLN A 40 -5.22 -3.62 14.47
N VAL A 41 -5.66 -4.87 14.37
CA VAL A 41 -5.28 -5.75 13.27
C VAL A 41 -6.08 -5.36 12.04
N ALA A 42 -5.38 -5.04 10.95
CA ALA A 42 -5.99 -4.70 9.68
C ALA A 42 -5.43 -5.58 8.56
N THR A 43 -6.27 -5.82 7.55
CA THR A 43 -5.82 -6.30 6.24
C THR A 43 -5.70 -5.08 5.33
N VAL A 44 -4.49 -4.84 4.83
CA VAL A 44 -4.18 -3.74 3.90
C VAL A 44 -3.87 -4.35 2.55
N TYR A 45 -4.69 -4.05 1.54
CA TYR A 45 -4.36 -4.44 0.17
C TYR A 45 -3.22 -3.58 -0.33
N VAL A 46 -2.22 -4.19 -0.95
CA VAL A 46 -1.02 -3.45 -1.36
C VAL A 46 -0.76 -3.57 -2.84
N GLU A 47 -0.26 -2.47 -3.41
CA GLU A 47 0.37 -2.42 -4.72
C GLU A 47 1.82 -1.97 -4.51
N GLN A 48 2.77 -2.81 -4.91
CA GLN A 48 4.18 -2.46 -4.82
C GLN A 48 4.64 -1.91 -6.17
N ILE A 49 5.31 -0.76 -6.13
CA ILE A 49 5.97 -0.17 -7.30
C ILE A 49 7.47 -0.27 -7.07
N VAL A 50 8.15 -0.96 -7.98
CA VAL A 50 9.61 -1.08 -7.99
C VAL A 50 10.14 -0.25 -9.15
N ARG A 51 11.03 0.68 -8.84
CA ARG A 51 11.82 1.48 -9.80
C ARG A 51 13.30 1.23 -9.51
N ASP A 52 14.18 1.69 -10.39
CA ASP A 52 15.62 1.35 -10.35
C ASP A 52 16.29 1.57 -8.98
N ASN A 53 15.86 2.57 -8.21
CA ASN A 53 16.43 2.90 -6.89
C ASN A 53 15.41 2.96 -5.75
N GLU A 54 14.13 2.62 -5.98
CA GLU A 54 13.07 2.81 -4.98
C GLU A 54 12.05 1.67 -5.02
N GLN A 55 11.62 1.25 -3.83
CA GLN A 55 10.52 0.32 -3.63
C GLN A 55 9.46 0.99 -2.77
N THR A 56 8.28 1.17 -3.32
CA THR A 56 7.17 1.87 -2.66
C THR A 56 5.98 0.94 -2.53
N LEU A 57 5.42 0.85 -1.33
CA LEU A 57 4.16 0.14 -1.07
C LEU A 57 3.02 1.16 -0.98
N TYR A 58 2.02 1.00 -1.84
CA TYR A 58 0.75 1.72 -1.77
C TYR A 58 -0.30 0.81 -1.14
N GLY A 59 -1.08 1.34 -0.19
CA GLY A 59 -2.04 0.60 0.62
C GLY A 59 -3.46 1.10 0.46
N PHE A 60 -4.39 0.14 0.42
CA PHE A 60 -5.81 0.35 0.19
C PHE A 60 -6.64 -0.43 1.22
N GLN A 61 -7.78 0.11 1.61
CA GLN A 61 -8.69 -0.56 2.54
C GLN A 61 -9.49 -1.65 1.83
N THR A 62 -9.74 -1.47 0.53
CA THR A 62 -10.51 -2.41 -0.30
C THR A 62 -9.78 -2.79 -1.58
N LEU A 63 -10.18 -3.92 -2.17
CA LEU A 63 -9.69 -4.35 -3.48
C LEU A 63 -10.14 -3.40 -4.61
N ASP A 64 -11.31 -2.78 -4.48
CA ASP A 64 -11.84 -1.87 -5.49
C ASP A 64 -10.98 -0.61 -5.61
N GLU A 65 -10.53 -0.07 -4.48
CA GLU A 65 -9.59 1.06 -4.43
C GLU A 65 -8.25 0.71 -5.09
N LYS A 66 -7.69 -0.48 -4.77
CA LYS A 66 -6.46 -0.98 -5.42
C LYS A 66 -6.66 -1.12 -6.92
N THR A 67 -7.78 -1.69 -7.35
CA THR A 67 -8.09 -1.90 -8.77
C THR A 67 -8.23 -0.58 -9.52
N LEU A 68 -8.86 0.43 -8.90
CA LEU A 68 -8.95 1.77 -9.45
C LEU A 68 -7.55 2.39 -9.61
N PHE A 69 -6.71 2.29 -8.58
CA PHE A 69 -5.34 2.79 -8.62
C PHE A 69 -4.51 2.14 -9.74
N GLN A 70 -4.59 0.82 -9.90
CA GLN A 70 -3.91 0.10 -10.98
C GLN A 70 -4.36 0.59 -12.37
N LYS A 71 -5.67 0.83 -12.57
CA LYS A 71 -6.19 1.39 -13.82
C LYS A 71 -5.62 2.79 -14.10
N LEU A 72 -5.49 3.62 -13.07
CA LEU A 72 -4.91 4.97 -13.19
C LEU A 72 -3.42 4.91 -13.57
N LEU A 73 -2.66 3.98 -13.00
CA LEU A 73 -1.26 3.76 -13.38
C LEU A 73 -1.14 3.35 -14.85
N ALA A 74 -2.00 2.44 -15.31
CA ALA A 74 -2.02 1.94 -16.68
C ALA A 74 -2.31 3.04 -17.72
N VAL A 75 -3.22 3.96 -17.43
CA VAL A 75 -3.55 5.10 -18.32
C VAL A 75 -2.46 6.17 -18.32
N SER A 76 -1.75 6.33 -17.21
CA SER A 76 -0.72 7.37 -17.05
C SER A 76 0.60 7.03 -17.75
N GLY A 77 0.72 5.87 -18.42
CA GLY A 77 1.96 5.41 -19.03
C GLY A 77 3.08 5.09 -18.03
N ILE A 78 2.75 5.05 -16.73
CA ILE A 78 3.66 4.66 -15.65
C ILE A 78 3.41 3.17 -15.35
N GLY A 79 3.77 2.35 -16.33
CA GLY A 79 3.77 0.89 -16.31
C GLY A 79 4.75 0.39 -17.37
N PRO A 80 5.47 -0.72 -17.12
CA PRO A 80 6.83 -0.97 -17.57
C PRO A 80 6.97 -0.87 -19.09
N ASN A 81 8.09 -0.28 -19.52
CA ASN A 81 8.57 -0.17 -20.90
C ASN A 81 7.79 -1.07 -21.88
N GLN A 82 7.07 -0.43 -22.80
CA GLN A 82 6.61 -1.12 -24.00
C GLN A 82 7.78 -1.83 -24.69
N PRO A 83 7.51 -2.97 -25.38
CA PRO A 83 8.53 -3.78 -26.04
C PRO A 83 9.36 -3.00 -27.08
#